data_AF-A0A7I7YX53-F1
#
_entry.id   AF-A0A7I7YX53-F1
#
_cell.length_a   1.000
_cell.length_b   1.000
_cell.length_c   1.000
_cell.angle_alpha   90.00
_cell.angle_beta   90.00
_cell.angle_gamma   90.00
#
_symmetry.space_group_name_H-M   'P 1'
#
loop_
_entity.id
_entity.type
_entity.pdbx_description
1 polymer ?
#
loop_
_entity_poly.entity_id
_entity_poly.type
_entity_poly.pdbx_seq_one_letter_code
_entity_poly.pdbx_strand_id
1 'polypeptide(L)'
;MQYFALLIGREQDRSPDDAAAAMAEWERFHATAGSAIKSGDALAPAAAAVAITGGPDAPTVTDGPFAESAEVACGYYVFEAENLDEALALARDVPLAKFGAVELWPTVHAIDQSRALTGNDWLALLLEPPASAHTPGTPEWEAVAAKHADLHAAAGDHIIGGAALHDRSTATTVRVRNGEVLITDGPYVEGAEIATGIYLLSAADRDEAVKLASMIPASTVQLRQLAGISAL
;
A
#
# COMPACT_ATOMS: atom_id res chain seq x y z
N MET A 1 6.41 -16.45 0.35
CA MET A 1 6.66 -15.16 -0.33
C MET A 1 5.70 -14.13 0.23
N GLN A 2 5.93 -12.83 0.00
CA GLN A 2 5.00 -11.79 0.44
C GLN A 2 4.37 -11.05 -0.74
N TYR A 3 3.13 -10.62 -0.54
CA TYR A 3 2.34 -9.87 -1.50
C TYR A 3 1.78 -8.63 -0.82
N PHE A 4 2.07 -7.46 -1.37
CA PHE A 4 1.40 -6.22 -1.00
C PHE A 4 0.04 -6.18 -1.70
N ALA A 5 -1.04 -6.04 -0.93
CA ALA A 5 -2.41 -5.98 -1.41
C ALA A 5 -2.96 -4.57 -1.15
N LEU A 6 -3.13 -3.77 -2.20
CA LEU A 6 -3.77 -2.46 -2.11
C LEU A 6 -5.29 -2.62 -2.27
N LEU A 7 -6.05 -2.10 -1.30
CA LEU A 7 -7.51 -2.19 -1.31
C LEU A 7 -8.06 -0.93 -1.94
N ILE A 8 -8.72 -1.03 -3.08
CA ILE A 8 -9.20 0.10 -3.87
C ILE A 8 -10.72 0.05 -3.96
N GLY A 9 -11.40 1.08 -3.45
CA GLY A 9 -12.85 1.13 -3.44
C GLY A 9 -13.37 2.54 -3.26
N ARG A 10 -14.70 2.68 -3.25
CA ARG A 10 -15.32 3.97 -2.94
C ARG A 10 -15.27 4.21 -1.44
N GLU A 11 -14.95 5.43 -1.04
CA GLU A 11 -15.19 5.87 0.33
C GLU A 11 -16.70 5.87 0.58
N GLN A 12 -17.11 5.38 1.75
CA GLN A 12 -18.52 5.21 2.10
C GLN A 12 -18.82 5.96 3.38
N ASP A 13 -19.77 6.89 3.30
CA ASP A 13 -20.40 7.46 4.49
C ASP A 13 -21.43 6.45 5.01
N ARG A 14 -21.03 5.67 6.02
CA ARG A 14 -21.89 4.65 6.64
C ARG A 14 -22.56 5.18 7.90
N SER A 15 -23.79 4.74 8.14
CA SER A 15 -24.39 4.90 9.46
C SER A 15 -23.61 4.09 10.50
N PRO A 16 -23.71 4.40 11.81
CA PRO A 16 -23.03 3.63 12.86
C PRO A 16 -23.38 2.13 12.87
N ASP A 17 -24.65 1.80 12.63
CA ASP A 17 -25.12 0.41 12.60
C ASP A 17 -24.54 -0.35 11.39
N ASP A 18 -24.49 0.30 10.22
CA ASP A 18 -23.86 -0.27 9.02
C ASP A 18 -22.35 -0.42 9.19
N ALA A 19 -21.71 0.49 9.94
CA ALA A 19 -20.29 0.41 10.25
C ALA A 19 -19.99 -0.81 11.14
N ALA A 20 -20.79 -1.07 12.18
CA ALA A 20 -20.61 -2.22 13.05
C ALA A 20 -20.78 -3.56 12.30
N ALA A 21 -21.81 -3.67 11.46
CA ALA A 21 -22.02 -4.85 10.63
C ALA A 21 -20.86 -5.09 9.66
N ALA A 22 -20.32 -4.03 9.06
CA ALA A 22 -19.18 -4.13 8.18
C ALA A 22 -17.89 -4.52 8.92
N MET A 23 -17.64 -3.97 10.12
CA MET A 23 -16.50 -4.36 10.95
C MET A 23 -16.53 -5.85 11.29
N ALA A 24 -17.72 -6.41 11.55
CA ALA A 24 -17.86 -7.85 11.78
C ALA A 24 -17.48 -8.71 10.55
N GLU A 25 -17.57 -8.19 9.31
CA GLU A 25 -17.04 -8.89 8.14
C GLU A 25 -15.50 -8.91 8.13
N TRP A 26 -14.87 -7.79 8.50
CA TRP A 26 -13.41 -7.68 8.62
C TRP A 26 -12.86 -8.58 9.73
N GLU A 27 -13.51 -8.59 10.90
CA GLU A 27 -13.14 -9.47 12.02
C GLU A 27 -13.20 -10.96 11.62
N ARG A 28 -14.24 -11.36 10.87
CA ARG A 28 -14.34 -12.74 10.36
C ARG A 28 -13.22 -13.07 9.38
N PHE A 29 -12.91 -12.15 8.47
CA PHE A 29 -11.79 -12.31 7.55
C PHE A 29 -10.47 -12.46 8.32
N HIS A 30 -10.19 -11.58 9.29
CA HIS A 30 -8.98 -11.67 10.12
C HIS A 30 -8.93 -12.94 10.96
N ALA A 31 -10.05 -13.43 11.49
CA ALA A 31 -10.10 -14.70 12.21
C ALA A 31 -9.70 -15.90 11.34
N THR A 32 -9.96 -15.84 10.03
CA THR A 32 -9.59 -16.90 9.07
C THR A 32 -8.21 -16.72 8.46
N ALA A 33 -7.83 -15.48 8.13
CA ALA A 33 -6.64 -15.16 7.36
C ALA A 33 -5.47 -14.66 8.22
N GLY A 34 -5.67 -14.41 9.52
CA GLY A 34 -4.74 -13.69 10.38
C GLY A 34 -3.32 -14.25 10.40
N SER A 35 -3.13 -15.58 10.30
CA SER A 35 -1.78 -16.17 10.23
C SER A 35 -1.01 -15.80 8.96
N ALA A 36 -1.74 -15.53 7.87
CA ALA A 36 -1.19 -15.11 6.59
C ALA A 36 -1.03 -13.58 6.48
N ILE A 37 -1.67 -12.79 7.36
CA ILE A 37 -1.55 -11.33 7.34
C ILE A 37 -0.34 -10.92 8.19
N LYS A 38 0.65 -10.28 7.57
CA LYS A 38 1.88 -9.79 8.24
C LYS A 38 1.81 -8.33 8.63
N SER A 39 0.99 -7.57 7.93
CA SER A 39 0.80 -6.14 8.13
C SER A 39 -0.50 -5.73 7.45
N GLY A 40 -1.10 -4.65 7.91
CA GLY A 40 -2.23 -4.04 7.21
C GLY A 40 -3.06 -3.16 8.10
N ASP A 41 -3.63 -2.13 7.50
CA ASP A 41 -4.59 -1.26 8.17
C ASP A 41 -5.46 -0.54 7.14
N ALA A 42 -6.55 0.06 7.61
CA ALA A 42 -7.29 1.03 6.84
C ALA A 42 -6.48 2.33 6.69
N LEU A 43 -6.64 2.98 5.55
CA LEU A 43 -6.08 4.32 5.32
C LEU A 43 -7.09 5.37 5.78
N ALA A 44 -6.58 6.49 6.27
CA ALA A 44 -7.37 7.69 6.48
C ALA A 44 -8.06 8.14 5.18
N PRO A 45 -9.10 9.00 5.26
CA PRO A 45 -9.79 9.49 4.08
C PRO A 45 -8.85 10.10 3.04
N ALA A 46 -9.16 9.94 1.75
CA ALA A 46 -8.35 10.42 0.63
C ALA A 46 -8.13 11.93 0.65
N ALA A 47 -9.06 12.68 1.26
CA ALA A 47 -8.90 14.12 1.49
C ALA A 47 -7.72 14.47 2.42
N ALA A 48 -7.22 13.53 3.22
CA ALA A 48 -6.04 13.69 4.07
C ALA A 48 -4.73 13.25 3.39
N ALA A 49 -4.78 12.78 2.14
CA ALA A 49 -3.61 12.33 1.41
C ALA A 49 -2.64 13.50 1.12
N VAL A 50 -1.37 13.17 0.98
CA VAL A 50 -0.32 14.10 0.53
C VAL A 50 0.44 13.46 -0.64
N ALA A 51 0.69 14.24 -1.69
CA ALA A 51 1.54 13.85 -2.80
C ALA A 51 2.83 14.67 -2.72
N ILE A 52 3.96 13.98 -2.82
CA ILE A 52 5.28 14.61 -2.82
C ILE A 52 5.94 14.26 -4.14
N THR A 53 6.19 15.25 -4.97
CA THR A 53 6.74 15.08 -6.33
C THR A 53 8.10 15.76 -6.48
N GLY A 54 8.84 15.43 -7.54
CA GLY A 54 10.13 16.05 -7.84
C GLY A 54 11.33 15.38 -7.18
N GLY A 55 11.10 14.29 -6.44
CA GLY A 55 12.14 13.52 -5.74
C GLY A 55 12.79 14.25 -4.56
N PRO A 56 13.77 13.61 -3.91
CA PRO A 56 14.35 14.11 -2.65
C PRO A 56 15.21 15.37 -2.81
N ASP A 57 15.68 15.67 -4.03
CA ASP A 57 16.52 16.84 -4.31
C ASP A 57 15.70 18.14 -4.45
N ALA A 58 14.42 18.03 -4.83
CA ALA A 58 13.53 19.17 -5.05
C ALA A 58 12.04 18.82 -4.75
N PRO A 59 11.72 18.38 -3.51
CA PRO A 59 10.39 17.91 -3.18
C PRO A 59 9.35 19.03 -3.23
N THR A 60 8.24 18.77 -3.91
CA THR A 60 7.05 19.63 -3.93
C THR A 60 5.91 18.90 -3.25
N VAL A 61 5.40 19.48 -2.16
CA VAL A 61 4.29 18.92 -1.38
C VAL A 61 2.97 19.48 -1.89
N THR A 62 2.04 18.60 -2.24
CA THR A 62 0.67 18.94 -2.62
C THR A 62 -0.29 18.21 -1.71
N ASP A 63 -1.32 18.90 -1.24
CA ASP A 63 -2.39 18.29 -0.43
C ASP A 63 -3.46 17.69 -1.33
N GLY A 64 -4.01 16.54 -0.92
CA GLY A 64 -5.01 15.79 -1.66
C GLY A 64 -6.43 16.36 -1.55
N PRO A 65 -7.42 15.64 -2.10
CA PRO A 65 -7.30 14.33 -2.76
C PRO A 65 -6.73 14.41 -4.18
N PHE A 66 -6.03 13.35 -4.63
CA PHE A 66 -5.48 13.25 -6.00
C PHE A 66 -6.29 12.36 -6.92
N ALA A 67 -7.28 11.64 -6.38
CA ALA A 67 -8.06 10.72 -7.18
C ALA A 67 -9.03 11.47 -8.08
N GLU A 68 -8.82 11.36 -9.40
CA GLU A 68 -9.83 11.71 -10.41
C GLU A 68 -10.93 10.63 -10.54
N SER A 69 -10.75 9.50 -9.85
CA SER A 69 -11.66 8.35 -9.81
C SER A 69 -12.54 8.35 -8.56
N ALA A 70 -13.75 7.79 -8.68
CA ALA A 70 -14.62 7.52 -7.55
C ALA A 70 -14.09 6.41 -6.62
N GLU A 71 -13.18 5.56 -7.10
CA GLU A 71 -12.52 4.53 -6.30
C GLU A 71 -11.08 4.95 -5.99
N VAL A 72 -10.73 4.88 -4.71
CA VAL A 72 -9.45 5.30 -4.13
C VAL A 72 -8.89 4.16 -3.30
N ALA A 73 -7.59 4.19 -2.97
CA ALA A 73 -7.08 3.26 -1.97
C ALA A 73 -7.79 3.51 -0.62
N CYS A 74 -8.18 2.46 0.10
CA CYS A 74 -8.89 2.53 1.38
C CYS A 74 -8.15 1.80 2.49
N GLY A 75 -7.13 1.01 2.15
CA GLY A 75 -6.41 0.14 3.06
C GLY A 75 -5.35 -0.64 2.32
N TYR A 76 -4.57 -1.40 3.06
CA TYR A 76 -3.65 -2.38 2.48
C TYR A 76 -3.52 -3.61 3.37
N TYR A 77 -3.01 -4.70 2.81
CA TYR A 77 -2.42 -5.81 3.56
C TYR A 77 -1.05 -6.19 3.00
N VAL A 78 -0.26 -6.87 3.82
CA VAL A 78 0.86 -7.68 3.39
C VAL A 78 0.49 -9.13 3.68
N PHE A 79 0.26 -9.92 2.65
CA PHE A 79 -0.01 -11.34 2.78
C PHE A 79 1.28 -12.14 2.65
N GLU A 80 1.48 -13.12 3.52
CA GLU A 80 2.42 -14.22 3.30
C GLU A 80 1.66 -15.40 2.70
N ALA A 81 2.17 -15.89 1.57
CA ALA A 81 1.62 -17.02 0.84
C ALA A 81 2.74 -17.80 0.15
N GLU A 82 2.53 -19.08 -0.11
CA GLU A 82 3.49 -19.94 -0.83
C GLU A 82 3.59 -19.56 -2.30
N ASN A 83 2.51 -19.03 -2.89
CA ASN A 83 2.40 -18.68 -4.30
C ASN A 83 1.27 -17.66 -4.57
N LEU A 84 1.12 -17.24 -5.83
CA LEU A 84 0.14 -16.25 -6.24
C LEU A 84 -1.30 -16.76 -6.08
N ASP A 85 -1.57 -18.03 -6.34
CA ASP A 85 -2.93 -18.59 -6.23
C ASP A 85 -3.45 -18.53 -4.79
N GLU A 86 -2.58 -18.79 -3.81
CA GLU A 86 -2.92 -18.65 -2.39
C GLU A 86 -3.14 -17.18 -2.00
N ALA A 87 -2.30 -16.25 -2.49
CA ALA A 87 -2.50 -14.83 -2.27
C ALA A 87 -3.80 -14.31 -2.91
N LEU A 88 -4.17 -14.82 -4.08
CA LEU A 88 -5.44 -14.52 -4.76
C LEU A 88 -6.64 -15.06 -3.97
N ALA A 89 -6.51 -16.23 -3.35
CA ALA A 89 -7.55 -16.78 -2.48
C ALA A 89 -7.79 -15.87 -1.26
N LEU A 90 -6.73 -15.36 -0.63
CA LEU A 90 -6.83 -14.38 0.45
C LEU A 90 -7.49 -13.08 -0.04
N ALA A 91 -7.04 -12.54 -1.17
CA ALA A 91 -7.57 -11.31 -1.76
C ALA A 91 -9.06 -11.41 -2.13
N ARG A 92 -9.51 -12.58 -2.60
CA ARG A 92 -10.93 -12.84 -2.88
C ARG A 92 -11.81 -12.68 -1.62
N ASP A 93 -11.28 -13.11 -0.48
CA ASP A 93 -12.04 -13.17 0.77
C ASP A 93 -11.98 -11.85 1.56
N VAL A 94 -11.16 -10.88 1.12
CA VAL A 94 -11.16 -9.50 1.63
C VAL A 94 -12.56 -8.88 1.42
N PRO A 95 -13.23 -8.38 2.49
CA PRO A 95 -14.60 -7.85 2.37
C PRO A 95 -14.78 -6.78 1.28
N LEU A 96 -13.77 -5.93 1.08
CA LEU A 96 -13.78 -4.88 0.06
C LEU A 96 -13.84 -5.40 -1.38
N ALA A 97 -13.37 -6.62 -1.66
CA ALA A 97 -13.38 -7.17 -3.02
C ALA A 97 -14.81 -7.25 -3.61
N LYS A 98 -15.86 -7.30 -2.77
CA LYS A 98 -17.28 -7.34 -3.17
C LYS A 98 -17.80 -6.05 -3.80
N PHE A 99 -17.14 -4.92 -3.53
CA PHE A 99 -17.58 -3.58 -3.94
C PHE A 99 -16.43 -2.66 -4.38
N GLY A 100 -15.25 -3.23 -4.58
CA GLY A 100 -14.03 -2.57 -5.00
C GLY A 100 -13.10 -3.58 -5.69
N ALA A 101 -11.80 -3.35 -5.56
CA ALA A 101 -10.73 -4.19 -6.08
C ALA A 101 -9.65 -4.41 -5.02
N VAL A 102 -9.00 -5.57 -5.08
CA VAL A 102 -7.78 -5.85 -4.33
C VAL A 102 -6.67 -6.06 -5.35
N GLU A 103 -5.71 -5.15 -5.36
CA GLU A 103 -4.56 -5.17 -6.28
C GLU A 103 -3.35 -5.77 -5.57
N LEU A 104 -2.91 -6.94 -6.02
CA LEU A 104 -1.80 -7.69 -5.45
C LEU A 104 -0.50 -7.43 -6.21
N TRP A 105 0.58 -7.24 -5.46
CA TRP A 105 1.93 -7.07 -5.96
C TRP A 105 2.87 -8.01 -5.22
N PRO A 106 3.61 -8.90 -5.92
CA PRO A 106 4.70 -9.63 -5.30
C PRO A 106 5.78 -8.65 -4.81
N THR A 107 6.26 -8.83 -3.58
CA THR A 107 7.37 -8.03 -3.06
C THR A 107 8.72 -8.66 -3.41
N VAL A 108 9.73 -7.82 -3.68
CA VAL A 108 11.10 -8.28 -4.02
C VAL A 108 11.78 -8.92 -2.80
N HIS A 109 11.47 -8.42 -1.61
CA HIS A 109 11.92 -8.94 -0.33
C HIS A 109 10.79 -8.89 0.69
N ALA A 110 10.94 -9.63 1.79
CA ALA A 110 9.98 -9.57 2.87
C ALA A 110 9.96 -8.16 3.49
N ILE A 111 8.74 -7.67 3.76
CA ILE A 111 8.49 -6.53 4.62
C ILE A 111 8.68 -7.03 6.05
N ASP A 112 9.82 -6.68 6.63
CA ASP A 112 10.12 -6.95 8.04
C ASP A 112 9.61 -5.77 8.88
N GLN A 113 8.44 -5.97 9.49
CA GLN A 113 7.78 -4.93 10.29
C GLN A 113 8.36 -4.95 11.72
N SER A 114 9.05 -3.88 12.11
CA SER A 114 9.79 -3.82 13.38
C SER A 114 8.91 -3.76 14.63
N ARG A 115 7.66 -3.29 14.52
CA ARG A 115 6.66 -3.24 15.60
C ARG A 115 5.24 -3.22 15.05
N ALA A 116 4.24 -3.53 15.89
CA ALA A 116 2.82 -3.36 15.53
C ALA A 116 2.51 -1.90 15.11
N LEU A 117 1.55 -1.76 14.20
CA LEU A 117 1.11 -0.47 13.66
C LEU A 117 0.15 0.25 14.61
N THR A 118 0.11 1.55 14.48
CA THR A 118 -0.70 2.47 15.28
C THR A 118 -1.35 3.51 14.39
N GLY A 119 -2.31 4.26 14.92
CA GLY A 119 -2.95 5.37 14.19
C GLY A 119 -2.04 6.57 13.89
N ASN A 120 -0.78 6.55 14.35
CA ASN A 120 0.21 7.59 14.01
C ASN A 120 1.15 7.17 12.88
N ASP A 121 0.96 5.97 12.34
CA ASP A 121 1.81 5.44 11.28
C ASP A 121 1.23 5.79 9.90
N TRP A 122 2.07 5.73 8.87
CA TRP A 122 1.73 6.19 7.52
C TRP A 122 2.17 5.17 6.48
N LEU A 123 1.33 4.97 5.47
CA LEU A 123 1.72 4.30 4.23
C LEU A 123 2.25 5.35 3.25
N ALA A 124 3.48 5.16 2.77
CA ALA A 124 4.04 5.85 1.62
C ALA A 124 4.08 4.89 0.43
N LEU A 125 3.27 5.15 -0.59
CA LEU A 125 3.31 4.42 -1.87
C LEU A 125 4.25 5.16 -2.83
N LEU A 126 5.26 4.44 -3.32
CA LEU A 126 6.29 5.00 -4.21
C LEU A 126 5.88 4.75 -5.65
N LEU A 127 5.81 5.83 -6.42
CA LEU A 127 5.38 5.82 -7.80
C LEU A 127 6.51 6.32 -8.71
N GLU A 128 6.72 5.60 -9.80
CA GLU A 128 7.70 5.95 -10.83
C GLU A 128 7.06 5.96 -12.22
N PRO A 129 7.47 6.85 -13.14
CA PRO A 129 7.21 6.67 -14.55
C PRO A 129 7.69 5.29 -15.03
N PRO A 130 7.00 4.60 -15.95
CA PRO A 130 7.41 3.28 -16.44
C PRO A 130 8.85 3.21 -16.98
N ALA A 131 9.38 4.31 -17.51
CA ALA A 131 10.76 4.39 -17.99
C ALA A 131 11.81 4.42 -16.86
N SER A 132 11.41 4.81 -15.65
CA SER A 132 12.25 4.89 -14.44
C SER A 132 12.05 3.68 -13.52
N ALA A 133 11.03 2.85 -13.76
CA ALA A 133 10.81 1.62 -13.03
C ALA A 133 11.80 0.54 -13.49
N HIS A 134 12.89 0.37 -12.73
CA HIS A 134 13.95 -0.57 -13.05
C HIS A 134 13.64 -1.98 -12.54
N THR A 135 14.01 -3.00 -13.32
CA THR A 135 13.85 -4.40 -12.93
C THR A 135 14.80 -4.76 -11.78
N PRO A 136 14.32 -5.45 -10.72
CA PRO A 136 15.18 -5.91 -9.64
C PRO A 136 16.43 -6.68 -10.12
N GLY A 137 17.59 -6.34 -9.55
CA GLY A 137 18.88 -6.95 -9.87
C GLY A 137 19.62 -6.36 -11.08
N THR A 138 19.07 -5.36 -11.78
CA THR A 138 19.86 -4.62 -12.79
C THR A 138 20.75 -3.56 -12.13
N PRO A 139 21.85 -3.11 -12.77
CA PRO A 139 22.72 -2.07 -12.21
C PRO A 139 21.97 -0.76 -11.87
N GLU A 140 20.99 -0.38 -12.68
CA GLU A 140 20.16 0.81 -12.44
C GLU A 140 19.28 0.63 -11.20
N TRP A 141 18.69 -0.56 -11.02
CA TRP A 141 17.93 -0.88 -9.82
C TRP A 141 18.81 -0.91 -8.57
N GLU A 142 20.00 -1.52 -8.64
CA GLU A 142 20.95 -1.55 -7.51
C GLU A 142 21.40 -0.14 -7.10
N ALA A 143 21.57 0.77 -8.07
CA ALA A 143 21.89 2.16 -7.80
C ALA A 143 20.76 2.90 -7.06
N VAL A 144 19.50 2.60 -7.38
CA VAL A 144 18.33 3.15 -6.67
C VAL A 144 18.18 2.48 -5.29
N ALA A 145 18.36 1.16 -5.21
CA ALA A 145 18.30 0.40 -3.97
C ALA A 145 19.36 0.87 -2.95
N ALA A 146 20.56 1.26 -3.40
CA ALA A 146 21.58 1.86 -2.56
C ALA A 146 21.11 3.19 -1.91
N LYS A 147 20.39 4.03 -2.65
CA LYS A 147 19.81 5.28 -2.09
C LYS A 147 18.72 4.97 -1.05
N HIS A 148 17.92 3.93 -1.27
CA HIS A 148 16.96 3.45 -0.27
C HIS A 148 17.64 2.91 0.99
N ALA A 149 18.78 2.24 0.85
CA ALA A 149 19.57 1.78 1.99
C ALA A 149 20.15 2.96 2.79
N ASP A 150 20.63 4.01 2.10
CA ASP A 150 21.10 5.24 2.75
C ASP A 150 19.97 5.95 3.51
N LEU A 151 18.79 6.06 2.90
CA LEU A 151 17.59 6.58 3.59
C LEU A 151 17.25 5.75 4.82
N HIS A 152 17.24 4.42 4.69
CA HIS A 152 16.89 3.53 5.80
C HIS A 152 17.86 3.71 6.98
N ALA A 153 19.16 3.80 6.70
CA ALA A 153 20.17 4.08 7.71
C ALA A 153 19.99 5.48 8.37
N ALA A 154 19.59 6.49 7.59
CA ALA A 154 19.39 7.85 8.09
C ALA A 154 18.08 8.03 8.89
N ALA A 155 17.00 7.37 8.46
CA ALA A 155 15.68 7.47 9.08
C ALA A 155 15.55 6.58 10.33
N GLY A 156 16.30 5.47 10.41
CA GLY A 156 16.29 4.57 11.57
C GLY A 156 14.88 4.08 11.91
N ASP A 157 14.52 4.16 13.19
CA ASP A 157 13.24 3.66 13.74
C ASP A 157 11.99 4.37 13.18
N HIS A 158 12.16 5.46 12.42
CA HIS A 158 11.06 6.06 11.67
C HIS A 158 10.57 5.18 10.52
N ILE A 159 11.39 4.26 10.01
CA ILE A 159 10.94 3.25 9.05
C ILE A 159 10.55 1.98 9.81
N ILE A 160 9.26 1.70 9.86
CA ILE A 160 8.71 0.51 10.52
C ILE A 160 8.91 -0.72 9.64
N GLY A 161 8.78 -0.54 8.32
CA GLY A 161 8.95 -1.58 7.33
C GLY A 161 8.80 -1.00 5.92
N GLY A 162 9.06 -1.82 4.92
CA GLY A 162 8.90 -1.44 3.52
C GLY A 162 9.42 -2.53 2.61
N ALA A 163 9.02 -2.48 1.35
CA ALA A 163 9.61 -3.32 0.32
C ALA A 163 9.49 -2.69 -1.06
N ALA A 164 10.43 -3.05 -1.92
CA ALA A 164 10.26 -2.89 -3.35
C ALA A 164 9.23 -3.90 -3.87
N LEU A 165 8.45 -3.49 -4.87
CA LEU A 165 7.50 -4.33 -5.58
C LEU A 165 8.13 -4.84 -6.86
N HIS A 166 7.70 -6.02 -7.31
CA HIS A 166 8.04 -6.49 -8.64
C HIS A 166 7.35 -5.64 -9.73
N ASP A 167 7.79 -5.83 -10.98
CA ASP A 167 7.28 -5.10 -12.14
C ASP A 167 5.75 -5.15 -12.24
N ARG A 168 5.14 -4.09 -12.76
CA ARG A 168 3.67 -3.98 -12.93
C ARG A 168 3.03 -5.15 -13.67
N SER A 169 3.76 -5.81 -14.56
CA SER A 169 3.26 -7.00 -15.27
C SER A 169 3.03 -8.20 -14.35
N THR A 170 3.57 -8.18 -13.13
CA THR A 170 3.37 -9.19 -12.09
C THR A 170 2.21 -8.88 -11.16
N ALA A 171 1.64 -7.67 -11.24
CA ALA A 171 0.48 -7.31 -10.45
C ALA A 171 -0.76 -8.09 -10.91
N THR A 172 -1.69 -8.34 -10.00
CA THR A 172 -2.96 -8.99 -10.33
C THR A 172 -4.07 -8.38 -9.51
N THR A 173 -5.19 -8.07 -10.16
CA THR A 173 -6.35 -7.43 -9.52
C THR A 173 -7.48 -8.42 -9.34
N VAL A 174 -8.06 -8.46 -8.14
CA VAL A 174 -9.22 -9.28 -7.78
C VAL A 174 -10.44 -8.39 -7.52
N ARG A 175 -11.56 -8.74 -8.15
CA ARG A 175 -12.90 -8.21 -7.84
C ARG A 175 -13.88 -9.36 -7.64
N VAL A 176 -14.86 -9.16 -6.78
CA VAL A 176 -15.96 -10.12 -6.57
C VAL A 176 -17.28 -9.42 -6.86
N ARG A 177 -18.06 -9.93 -7.81
CA ARG A 177 -19.37 -9.36 -8.17
C ARG A 177 -20.41 -10.46 -8.22
N ASN A 178 -21.47 -10.32 -7.44
CA ASN A 178 -22.56 -11.31 -7.33
C ASN A 178 -22.06 -12.73 -7.00
N GLY A 179 -20.96 -12.84 -6.24
CA GLY A 179 -20.34 -14.12 -5.89
C GLY A 179 -19.39 -14.69 -6.95
N GLU A 180 -19.26 -14.06 -8.13
CA GLU A 180 -18.29 -14.43 -9.14
C GLU A 180 -16.98 -13.67 -8.94
N VAL A 181 -15.86 -14.38 -9.08
CA VAL A 181 -14.51 -13.81 -8.96
C VAL A 181 -14.02 -13.40 -10.34
N LEU A 182 -13.66 -12.13 -10.49
CA LEU A 182 -12.97 -11.60 -11.66
C LEU A 182 -11.51 -11.34 -11.27
N ILE A 183 -10.60 -11.98 -11.99
CA ILE A 183 -9.15 -11.80 -11.86
C ILE A 183 -8.66 -11.18 -13.16
N THR A 184 -7.90 -10.10 -13.07
CA THR A 184 -7.30 -9.41 -14.22
C THR A 184 -5.81 -9.18 -13.99
N ASP A 185 -5.01 -9.48 -15.01
CA ASP A 185 -3.57 -9.22 -14.99
C ASP A 185 -3.28 -7.72 -14.98
N GLY A 186 -2.24 -7.33 -14.26
CA GLY A 186 -1.79 -5.95 -14.13
C GLY A 186 -2.44 -5.17 -12.98
N PRO A 187 -1.95 -3.93 -12.76
CA PRO A 187 -2.49 -3.03 -11.74
C PRO A 187 -3.89 -2.54 -12.12
N TYR A 188 -4.65 -2.11 -11.13
CA TYR A 188 -6.01 -1.60 -11.28
C TYR A 188 -6.06 -0.33 -12.14
N VAL A 189 -5.07 0.55 -11.98
CA VAL A 189 -4.96 1.78 -12.76
C VAL A 189 -3.74 1.68 -13.68
N GLU A 190 -3.98 1.83 -14.98
CA GLU A 190 -2.92 2.11 -15.94
C GLU A 190 -2.62 3.61 -15.92
N GLY A 191 -1.65 4.01 -15.10
CA GLY A 191 -1.25 5.41 -14.92
C GLY A 191 0.03 5.80 -15.68
N ALA A 192 0.29 7.11 -15.69
CA ALA A 192 1.57 7.66 -16.13
C ALA A 192 2.72 7.30 -15.18
N GLU A 193 2.40 6.93 -13.95
CA GLU A 193 3.30 6.39 -12.94
C GLU A 193 2.74 5.08 -12.40
N ILE A 194 3.62 4.20 -11.94
CA ILE A 194 3.30 2.87 -11.43
C ILE A 194 3.92 2.66 -10.05
N ALA A 195 3.27 1.85 -9.22
CA ALA A 195 3.82 1.49 -7.91
C ALA A 195 5.09 0.65 -8.06
N THR A 196 6.15 1.06 -7.37
CA THR A 196 7.46 0.37 -7.36
C THR A 196 7.90 -0.03 -5.96
N GLY A 197 7.26 0.49 -4.91
CA GLY A 197 7.60 0.20 -3.54
C GLY A 197 6.63 0.81 -2.54
N ILE A 198 6.76 0.39 -1.28
CA ILE A 198 6.08 1.01 -0.16
C ILE A 198 7.04 1.22 1.02
N TYR A 199 6.73 2.21 1.85
CA TYR A 199 7.22 2.32 3.21
C TYR A 199 6.07 2.44 4.21
N LEU A 200 6.28 1.88 5.38
CA LEU A 200 5.50 2.12 6.59
C LEU A 200 6.33 3.03 7.50
N LEU A 201 5.84 4.24 7.73
CA LEU A 201 6.56 5.28 8.46
C LEU A 201 5.92 5.55 9.81
N SER A 202 6.76 5.73 10.84
CA SER A 202 6.38 6.22 12.17
C SER A 202 6.68 7.71 12.25
N ALA A 203 5.67 8.51 12.58
CA ALA A 203 5.82 9.95 12.79
C ALA A 203 4.96 10.41 13.98
N ALA A 204 5.43 11.43 14.69
CA ALA A 204 4.68 12.07 15.77
C ALA A 204 3.48 12.85 15.24
N ASP A 205 3.60 13.41 14.04
CA ASP A 205 2.57 14.18 13.37
C ASP A 205 2.75 14.15 11.84
N ARG A 206 1.84 14.83 11.15
CA ARG A 206 1.83 14.96 9.69
C ARG A 206 3.08 15.66 9.15
N ASP A 207 3.58 16.70 9.82
CA ASP A 207 4.70 17.49 9.30
C ASP A 207 5.99 16.66 9.33
N GLU A 208 6.18 15.87 10.38
CA GLU A 208 7.27 14.88 10.43
C GLU A 208 7.10 13.79 9.37
N ALA A 209 5.88 13.26 9.17
CA ALA A 209 5.62 12.26 8.14
C ALA A 209 5.93 12.79 6.73
N VAL A 210 5.51 14.01 6.40
CA VAL A 210 5.80 14.66 5.12
C VAL A 210 7.30 14.90 4.97
N LYS A 211 8.00 15.35 6.02
CA LYS A 211 9.45 15.53 5.98
C LYS A 211 10.18 14.22 5.71
N LEU A 212 9.79 13.14 6.38
CA LEU A 212 10.37 11.81 6.17
C LEU A 212 10.12 11.33 4.75
N ALA A 213 8.87 11.40 4.30
CA ALA A 213 8.47 10.97 2.96
C ALA A 213 9.13 11.79 1.85
N SER A 214 9.43 13.07 2.10
CA SER A 214 10.15 13.94 1.14
C SER A 214 11.59 13.53 0.89
N MET A 215 12.17 12.65 1.73
CA MET A 215 13.51 12.12 1.54
C MET A 215 13.52 10.79 0.78
N ILE A 216 12.36 10.24 0.44
CA ILE A 216 12.24 8.96 -0.27
C ILE A 216 12.77 9.12 -1.71
N PRO A 217 13.70 8.25 -2.16
CA PRO A 217 14.18 8.20 -3.55
C PRO A 217 13.11 7.71 -4.55
N ALA A 218 12.03 8.46 -4.71
CA ALA A 218 10.97 8.18 -5.68
C ALA A 218 10.56 9.45 -6.44
N SER A 219 10.12 9.32 -7.70
CA SER A 219 9.58 10.43 -8.49
C SER A 219 8.38 11.07 -7.81
N THR A 220 7.44 10.23 -7.35
CA THR A 220 6.26 10.63 -6.60
C THR A 220 6.05 9.71 -5.38
N VAL A 221 5.74 10.30 -4.23
CA VAL A 221 5.29 9.58 -3.05
C VAL A 221 3.84 9.97 -2.75
N GLN A 222 2.94 8.99 -2.73
CA GLN A 222 1.61 9.16 -2.16
C GLN A 222 1.61 8.72 -0.71
N LEU A 223 1.49 9.69 0.20
CA LEU A 223 1.56 9.51 1.64
C LEU A 223 0.16 9.58 2.25
N ARG A 224 -0.21 8.60 3.07
CA ARG A 224 -1.48 8.61 3.81
C ARG A 224 -1.40 7.91 5.15
N GLN A 225 -1.98 8.53 6.16
CA GLN A 225 -1.99 8.04 7.54
C GLN A 225 -2.82 6.74 7.64
N LEU A 226 -2.40 5.83 8.51
CA LEU A 226 -3.14 4.65 8.89
C LEU A 226 -4.19 5.00 9.96
N ALA A 227 -5.33 4.32 9.93
CA ALA A 227 -6.42 4.58 10.85
C ALA A 227 -6.18 4.02 12.27
N GLY A 228 -5.29 3.05 12.43
CA GLY A 228 -4.98 2.37 13.68
C GLY A 228 -6.07 1.41 14.14
N ILE A 229 -6.86 0.83 13.23
CA ILE A 229 -8.09 0.10 13.58
C ILE A 229 -8.04 -1.40 13.31
N SER A 230 -7.03 -1.89 12.57
CA SER A 230 -6.95 -3.30 12.20
C SER A 230 -6.66 -4.24 13.38
N ALA A 231 -5.98 -3.74 14.42
CA ALA A 231 -5.52 -4.53 15.58
C ALA A 231 -4.69 -5.77 15.21
N LEU A 232 -3.98 -5.72 14.06
CA LEU A 232 -3.08 -6.75 13.52
C LEU A 232 -1.64 -6.63 14.06
#